data_AF-A0AA37IC82-F1
#
_entry.id   AF-A0AA37IC82-F1
#
_cell.length_a   1.000
_cell.length_b   1.000
_cell.length_c   1.000
_cell.angle_alpha   90.00
_cell.angle_beta   90.00
_cell.angle_gamma   90.00
#
_symmetry.space_group_name_H-M   'P 1'
#
loop_
_entity.id
_entity.type
_entity.pdbx_description
1 polymer ?
#
loop_
_entity_poly.entity_id
_entity_poly.type
_entity_poly.pdbx_seq_one_letter_code
_entity_poly.pdbx_strand_id
1 'polypeptide(L)'
;MKTILAPALLALALSASMFQLVQAQETPDLPEDYSYLTKLHVPDAVAQCVAAFDRWVENAPKYDTLIVPDRRVLSATIDDDTPIFSVGDPIPVDKVIVMRAFAKARGKAQWTRMDSRCGVRDGRVVGVSLTPNMKPKIVR
;
A
#
# COMPACT_ATOMS: atom_id res chain seq x y z
N MET A 1 45.29 -23.92 -38.68
CA MET A 1 44.17 -22.95 -38.51
C MET A 1 42.88 -23.76 -38.33
N LYS A 2 41.98 -23.36 -37.42
CA LYS A 2 40.91 -24.15 -36.74
C LYS A 2 41.50 -24.95 -35.56
N THR A 3 41.12 -24.75 -34.30
CA THR A 3 39.81 -24.45 -33.70
C THR A 3 39.98 -23.68 -32.38
N ILE A 4 39.79 -22.35 -32.35
CA ILE A 4 39.76 -21.56 -31.09
C ILE A 4 38.45 -20.78 -30.94
N LEU A 5 37.50 -20.94 -31.88
CA LEU A 5 36.21 -20.23 -31.84
C LEU A 5 35.19 -20.86 -30.87
N ALA A 6 35.41 -22.09 -30.40
CA ALA A 6 34.44 -22.82 -29.57
C ALA A 6 34.30 -22.30 -28.11
N PRO A 7 35.37 -22.03 -27.35
CA PRO A 7 35.22 -21.67 -25.93
C PRO A 7 34.73 -20.23 -25.73
N ALA A 8 34.99 -19.33 -26.69
CA ALA A 8 34.56 -17.94 -26.61
C ALA A 8 33.04 -17.79 -26.75
N LEU A 9 32.40 -18.61 -27.60
CA LEU A 9 30.94 -18.60 -27.79
C LEU A 9 30.20 -19.20 -26.59
N LEU A 10 30.80 -20.20 -25.92
CA LEU A 10 30.23 -20.78 -24.69
C LEU A 10 30.25 -19.80 -23.51
N ALA A 11 31.32 -19.01 -23.35
CA ALA A 11 31.41 -18.01 -22.28
C ALA A 11 30.42 -16.85 -22.46
N LEU A 12 30.13 -16.44 -23.70
CA LEU A 12 29.10 -15.44 -24.02
C LEU A 12 27.67 -15.98 -23.81
N ALA A 13 27.43 -17.27 -24.08
CA ALA A 13 26.12 -17.88 -23.84
C ALA A 13 25.78 -17.99 -22.34
N LEU A 14 26.77 -18.28 -21.48
CA LEU A 14 26.59 -18.41 -20.02
C LEU A 14 26.31 -17.07 -19.32
N SER A 15 26.80 -15.95 -19.86
CA SER A 15 26.57 -14.61 -19.31
C SER A 15 25.18 -14.06 -19.63
N ALA A 16 24.56 -14.48 -20.74
CA ALA A 16 23.20 -14.09 -21.10
C ALA A 16 22.13 -14.77 -20.21
N SER A 17 22.42 -15.94 -19.64
CA SER A 17 21.48 -16.70 -18.78
C SER A 17 21.35 -16.19 -17.35
N MET A 18 22.21 -15.27 -16.88
CA MET A 18 22.09 -14.67 -15.54
C MET A 18 21.18 -13.43 -15.48
N PHE A 19 20.73 -12.91 -16.64
CA PHE A 19 19.65 -11.93 -16.70
C PHE A 19 18.30 -12.66 -16.65
N GLN A 20 18.12 -13.50 -15.64
CA GLN A 20 16.82 -14.09 -15.37
C GLN A 20 15.88 -12.97 -14.94
N LEU A 21 14.93 -12.68 -15.83
CA LEU A 21 13.58 -12.25 -15.50
C LEU A 21 13.54 -11.20 -14.39
N VAL A 22 13.66 -9.92 -14.77
CA VAL A 22 12.88 -8.90 -14.10
C VAL A 22 11.44 -9.36 -14.29
N GLN A 23 10.93 -10.11 -13.32
CA GLN A 23 9.51 -10.39 -13.24
C GLN A 23 8.90 -8.99 -13.22
N ALA A 24 8.22 -8.62 -14.31
CA ALA A 24 7.22 -7.59 -14.25
C ALA A 24 6.28 -8.09 -13.15
N GLN A 25 6.53 -7.66 -11.92
CA GLN A 25 5.64 -7.97 -10.83
C GLN A 25 4.34 -7.33 -11.31
N GLU A 26 3.36 -8.16 -11.63
CA GLU A 26 2.03 -7.69 -11.98
C GLU A 26 1.58 -6.83 -10.79
N THR A 27 1.24 -5.57 -11.05
CA THR A 27 0.65 -4.73 -10.01
C THR A 27 -0.61 -5.47 -9.58
N PRO A 28 -0.77 -5.84 -8.30
CA PRO A 28 -1.95 -6.56 -7.88
C PRO A 28 -3.17 -5.76 -8.30
N ASP A 29 -4.02 -6.35 -9.14
CA ASP A 29 -5.24 -5.70 -9.58
C ASP A 29 -6.09 -5.36 -8.36
N LEU A 30 -6.79 -4.24 -8.45
CA LEU A 30 -7.76 -3.86 -7.43
C LEU A 30 -8.80 -4.98 -7.31
N PRO A 31 -9.06 -5.54 -6.10
CA PRO A 31 -10.05 -6.60 -5.95
C PRO A 31 -11.42 -6.16 -6.49
N GLU A 32 -12.18 -7.10 -7.05
CA GLU A 32 -13.45 -6.82 -7.74
C GLU A 32 -14.42 -6.02 -6.86
N ASP A 33 -14.47 -6.31 -5.56
CA ASP A 33 -15.29 -5.63 -4.55
C ASP A 33 -15.03 -4.12 -4.45
N TYR A 34 -13.88 -3.64 -4.92
CA TYR A 34 -13.51 -2.22 -4.91
C TYR A 34 -13.56 -1.56 -6.29
N SER A 35 -13.85 -2.30 -7.36
CA SER A 35 -13.95 -1.76 -8.73
C SER A 35 -15.00 -0.64 -8.87
N TYR A 36 -15.99 -0.58 -7.98
CA TYR A 36 -16.96 0.50 -7.94
C TYR A 36 -16.33 1.86 -7.62
N LEU A 37 -15.23 1.89 -6.87
CA LEU A 37 -14.52 3.13 -6.55
C LEU A 37 -13.96 3.80 -7.80
N THR A 38 -13.53 3.00 -8.80
CA THR A 38 -13.11 3.50 -10.11
C THR A 38 -14.26 4.23 -10.83
N LYS A 39 -15.49 3.72 -10.72
CA LYS A 39 -16.69 4.38 -11.29
C LYS A 39 -17.00 5.71 -10.59
N LEU A 40 -16.60 5.84 -9.33
CA LEU A 40 -16.68 7.08 -8.55
C LEU A 40 -15.49 8.02 -8.78
N HIS A 41 -14.62 7.72 -9.76
CA HIS A 41 -13.40 8.49 -10.07
C HIS A 41 -12.43 8.60 -8.88
N VAL A 42 -12.44 7.59 -8.01
CA VAL A 42 -11.44 7.48 -6.94
C VAL A 42 -10.10 7.09 -7.56
N PRO A 43 -8.98 7.77 -7.22
CA PRO A 43 -7.67 7.38 -7.71
C PRO A 43 -7.30 5.95 -7.30
N ASP A 44 -6.65 5.19 -8.19
CA ASP A 44 -6.33 3.77 -7.93
C ASP A 44 -5.54 3.55 -6.64
N ALA A 45 -4.57 4.43 -6.35
CA ALA A 45 -3.80 4.37 -5.11
C ALA A 45 -4.68 4.49 -3.84
N VAL A 46 -5.75 5.26 -3.91
CA VAL A 46 -6.72 5.40 -2.81
C VAL A 46 -7.56 4.12 -2.70
N ALA A 47 -8.03 3.57 -3.81
CA ALA A 47 -8.80 2.32 -3.81
C ALA A 47 -7.96 1.13 -3.29
N GLN A 48 -6.70 1.03 -3.73
CA GLN A 48 -5.76 0.03 -3.21
C GLN A 48 -5.49 0.21 -1.71
N CYS A 49 -5.43 1.44 -1.21
CA CYS A 49 -5.28 1.71 0.22
C CYS A 49 -6.48 1.18 1.02
N VAL A 50 -7.72 1.37 0.53
CA VAL A 50 -8.92 0.79 1.15
C VAL A 50 -8.82 -0.75 1.18
N ALA A 51 -8.49 -1.37 0.05
CA ALA A 51 -8.33 -2.82 -0.05
C ALA A 51 -7.21 -3.37 0.85
N ALA A 52 -6.11 -2.62 1.01
CA ALA A 52 -5.00 -3.01 1.89
C ALA A 52 -5.41 -2.99 3.36
N PHE A 53 -6.23 -2.02 3.77
CA PHE A 53 -6.74 -1.95 5.13
C PHE A 53 -7.72 -3.07 5.48
N ASP A 54 -8.56 -3.47 4.54
CA ASP A 54 -9.50 -4.58 4.71
C ASP A 54 -8.75 -5.88 5.00
N ARG A 55 -7.74 -6.21 4.19
CA ARG A 55 -6.84 -7.36 4.45
C ARG A 55 -6.07 -7.24 5.77
N TRP A 56 -5.62 -6.03 6.10
CA TRP A 56 -4.85 -5.81 7.33
C TRP A 56 -5.70 -6.03 8.58
N VAL A 57 -6.98 -5.62 8.58
CA VAL A 57 -7.81 -5.66 9.80
C VAL A 57 -8.13 -7.10 10.22
N GLU A 58 -8.18 -8.04 9.28
CA GLU A 58 -8.37 -9.47 9.56
C GLU A 58 -7.33 -10.00 10.58
N ASN A 59 -6.10 -9.54 10.46
CA ASN A 59 -4.96 -9.98 11.26
C ASN A 59 -4.55 -8.96 12.35
N ALA A 60 -5.26 -7.84 12.46
CA ALA A 60 -4.94 -6.81 13.43
C ALA A 60 -5.20 -7.29 14.87
N PRO A 61 -4.26 -7.07 15.81
CA PRO A 61 -4.43 -7.55 17.19
C PRO A 61 -5.56 -6.79 17.92
N LYS A 62 -5.68 -5.48 17.68
CA LYS A 62 -6.56 -4.59 18.43
C LYS A 62 -7.95 -4.42 17.82
N TYR A 63 -8.06 -4.48 16.51
CA TYR A 63 -9.29 -4.17 15.77
C TYR A 63 -9.77 -5.40 15.03
N ASP A 64 -11.09 -5.58 14.93
CA ASP A 64 -11.70 -6.67 14.16
C ASP A 64 -12.44 -6.17 12.91
N THR A 65 -12.72 -4.88 12.84
CA THR A 65 -13.44 -4.25 11.74
C THR A 65 -12.91 -2.86 11.49
N LEU A 66 -12.75 -2.50 10.22
CA LEU A 66 -12.46 -1.15 9.77
C LEU A 66 -13.47 -0.74 8.70
N ILE A 67 -14.00 0.48 8.80
CA ILE A 67 -14.86 1.06 7.78
C ILE A 67 -14.28 2.39 7.35
N VAL A 68 -14.07 2.55 6.04
CA VAL A 68 -13.81 3.83 5.41
C VAL A 68 -15.06 4.20 4.60
N PRO A 69 -15.89 5.15 5.06
CA PRO A 69 -17.06 5.56 4.30
C PRO A 69 -16.66 6.18 2.96
N ASP A 70 -17.44 5.95 1.89
CA ASP A 70 -17.14 6.48 0.54
C ASP A 70 -16.83 7.98 0.52
N ARG A 71 -17.58 8.79 1.29
CA ARG A 71 -17.31 10.23 1.41
C ARG A 71 -15.90 10.57 1.92
N ARG A 72 -15.27 9.66 2.68
CA ARG A 72 -13.90 9.78 3.20
C ARG A 72 -12.88 9.28 2.19
N VAL A 73 -13.23 8.28 1.40
CA VAL A 73 -12.45 7.81 0.25
C VAL A 73 -12.36 8.94 -0.79
N LEU A 74 -13.49 9.54 -1.14
CA LEU A 74 -13.56 10.67 -2.09
C LEU A 74 -12.86 11.94 -1.59
N SER A 75 -12.72 12.10 -0.28
CA SER A 75 -12.00 13.21 0.34
C SER A 75 -10.60 12.81 0.83
N ALA A 76 -10.04 11.70 0.33
CA ALA A 76 -8.72 11.26 0.73
C ALA A 76 -7.67 12.28 0.31
N THR A 77 -6.69 12.52 1.18
CA THR A 77 -5.52 13.32 0.87
C THR A 77 -4.45 12.41 0.30
N ILE A 78 -3.85 12.81 -0.82
CA ILE A 78 -2.66 12.20 -1.40
C ILE A 78 -1.51 13.17 -1.14
N ASP A 79 -0.55 12.74 -0.33
CA ASP A 79 0.62 13.52 0.05
C ASP A 79 1.85 12.91 -0.64
N ASP A 80 2.35 13.58 -1.67
CA ASP A 80 3.55 13.23 -2.43
C ASP A 80 4.82 13.95 -1.94
N ASP A 81 4.70 14.83 -0.94
CA ASP A 81 5.82 15.54 -0.31
C ASP A 81 6.47 14.73 0.82
N THR A 82 5.85 13.64 1.24
CA THR A 82 6.36 12.75 2.30
C THR A 82 7.08 11.53 1.69
N PRO A 83 8.43 11.53 1.57
CA PRO A 83 9.18 10.44 0.93
C PRO A 83 9.38 9.21 1.85
N ILE A 84 9.01 9.31 3.12
CA ILE A 84 9.21 8.26 4.12
C ILE A 84 7.91 8.02 4.88
N PHE A 85 7.38 6.80 4.78
CA PHE A 85 6.29 6.30 5.60
C PHE A 85 6.87 5.56 6.80
N SER A 86 6.54 5.98 8.02
CA SER A 86 7.05 5.35 9.25
C SER A 86 5.95 4.65 10.02
N VAL A 87 6.17 3.36 10.29
CA VAL A 87 5.33 2.49 11.13
C VAL A 87 6.21 1.74 12.12
N GLY A 88 6.98 2.50 12.90
CA GLY A 88 8.05 1.97 13.74
C GLY A 88 9.40 2.00 13.02
N ASP A 89 9.41 1.56 11.76
CA ASP A 89 10.59 1.61 10.88
C ASP A 89 10.37 2.52 9.65
N PRO A 90 11.40 3.26 9.18
CA PRO A 90 11.31 4.07 7.97
C PRO A 90 11.17 3.22 6.69
N ILE A 91 10.11 3.47 5.92
CA ILE A 91 9.86 2.84 4.63
C ILE A 91 9.80 3.94 3.56
N PRO A 92 10.72 3.98 2.57
CA PRO A 92 10.61 4.92 1.45
C PRO A 92 9.28 4.79 0.69
N VAL A 93 8.70 5.88 0.21
CA VAL A 93 7.43 5.88 -0.51
C VAL A 93 7.39 7.02 -1.52
N ASP A 94 6.55 6.88 -2.53
CA ASP A 94 6.30 7.95 -3.52
C ASP A 94 5.18 8.88 -3.04
N LYS A 95 4.26 8.34 -2.24
CA LYS A 95 3.15 9.09 -1.65
C LYS A 95 2.58 8.39 -0.43
N VAL A 96 1.93 9.18 0.40
CA VAL A 96 1.14 8.73 1.54
C VAL A 96 -0.32 9.10 1.30
N ILE A 97 -1.20 8.10 1.33
CA ILE A 97 -2.64 8.30 1.27
C ILE A 97 -3.15 8.46 2.69
N VAL A 98 -3.92 9.51 2.98
CA VAL A 98 -4.53 9.76 4.28
C VAL A 98 -6.03 9.89 4.14
N MET A 99 -6.78 9.11 4.90
CA MET A 99 -8.25 9.18 4.94
C MET A 99 -8.76 8.91 6.35
N ARG A 100 -9.98 9.37 6.65
CA ARG A 100 -10.62 9.09 7.95
C ARG A 100 -11.33 7.76 7.89
N ALA A 101 -11.11 6.95 8.91
CA ALA A 101 -11.73 5.65 9.08
C ALA A 101 -12.42 5.52 10.44
N PHE A 102 -13.21 4.48 10.59
CA PHE A 102 -13.75 4.04 11.87
C PHE A 102 -13.27 2.63 12.13
N ALA A 103 -12.62 2.42 13.27
CA ALA A 103 -12.17 1.10 13.69
C ALA A 103 -13.01 0.63 14.88
N LYS A 104 -13.42 -0.63 14.85
CA LYS A 104 -14.07 -1.31 15.97
C LYS A 104 -13.02 -2.14 16.71
N ALA A 105 -12.90 -1.91 18.01
CA ALA A 105 -12.00 -2.68 18.84
C ALA A 105 -12.54 -4.09 19.05
N ARG A 106 -11.65 -5.09 19.03
CA ARG A 106 -12.02 -6.49 19.18
C ARG A 106 -12.78 -6.72 20.49
N GLY A 107 -13.96 -7.34 20.38
CA GLY A 107 -14.82 -7.61 21.54
C GLY A 107 -15.49 -6.38 22.16
N LYS A 108 -15.49 -5.23 21.47
CA LYS A 108 -16.19 -4.02 21.91
C LYS A 108 -17.22 -3.59 20.87
N ALA A 109 -18.33 -2.99 21.33
CA ALA A 109 -19.32 -2.40 20.43
C ALA A 109 -18.95 -0.99 19.93
N GLN A 110 -17.97 -0.35 20.59
CA GLN A 110 -17.62 1.04 20.33
C GLN A 110 -16.76 1.18 19.07
N TRP A 111 -17.23 2.05 18.17
CA TRP A 111 -16.47 2.54 17.03
C TRP A 111 -15.62 3.73 17.45
N THR A 112 -14.37 3.75 16.99
CA THR A 112 -13.43 4.84 17.26
C THR A 112 -12.99 5.47 15.96
N ARG A 113 -12.99 6.81 15.90
CA ARG A 113 -12.48 7.55 14.75
C ARG A 113 -10.97 7.43 14.68
N MET A 114 -10.49 7.04 13.51
CA MET A 114 -9.07 6.90 13.20
C MET A 114 -8.71 7.73 11.98
N ASP A 115 -7.48 8.18 11.95
CA ASP A 115 -6.82 8.54 10.71
C ASP A 115 -6.10 7.29 10.20
N SER A 116 -6.39 6.94 8.97
CA SER A 116 -5.82 5.80 8.27
C SER A 116 -4.85 6.31 7.23
N ARG A 117 -3.63 5.75 7.24
CA ARG A 117 -2.56 6.14 6.32
C ARG A 117 -2.03 4.92 5.59
N CYS A 118 -1.81 5.04 4.29
CA CYS A 118 -1.10 4.02 3.50
C CYS A 118 0.13 4.64 2.85
N GLY A 119 1.27 3.98 2.99
CA GLY A 119 2.46 4.28 2.18
C GLY A 119 2.36 3.56 0.83
N VAL A 120 2.54 4.30 -0.26
CA VAL A 120 2.50 3.76 -1.62
C VAL A 120 3.85 3.93 -2.29
N ARG A 121 4.40 2.86 -2.87
CA ARG A 121 5.60 2.86 -3.69
C ARG A 121 5.37 2.05 -4.95
N ASP A 122 5.76 2.58 -6.11
CA ASP A 122 5.62 1.95 -7.43
C ASP A 122 4.18 1.49 -7.70
N GLY A 123 3.21 2.30 -7.28
CA GLY A 123 1.78 1.98 -7.43
C GLY A 123 1.30 0.82 -6.56
N ARG A 124 2.02 0.46 -5.49
CA ARG A 124 1.66 -0.57 -4.52
C ARG A 124 1.64 -0.03 -3.10
N VAL A 125 0.68 -0.50 -2.30
CA VAL A 125 0.67 -0.24 -0.86
C VAL A 125 1.76 -1.08 -0.18
N VAL A 126 2.77 -0.41 0.39
CA VAL A 126 3.91 -1.05 1.09
C VAL A 126 3.76 -1.06 2.60
N GLY A 127 2.79 -0.31 3.14
CA GLY A 127 2.51 -0.30 4.57
C GLY A 127 1.23 0.48 4.88
N VAL A 128 0.62 0.14 6.02
CA VAL A 128 -0.60 0.79 6.52
C VAL A 128 -0.46 1.15 7.99
N SER A 129 -1.13 2.22 8.42
CA SER A 129 -1.16 2.63 9.81
C SER A 129 -2.49 3.26 10.21
N LEU A 130 -2.92 2.96 11.44
CA LEU A 130 -4.09 3.59 12.06
C LEU A 130 -3.65 4.36 13.29
N THR A 131 -3.95 5.65 13.30
CA THR A 131 -3.76 6.51 14.46
C THR A 131 -5.12 7.00 14.97
N PRO A 132 -5.35 7.02 16.29
CA PRO A 132 -6.52 7.68 16.84
C PRO A 132 -6.56 9.14 16.36
N ASN A 133 -7.71 9.57 15.83
CA ASN A 133 -7.93 10.96 15.49
C ASN A 133 -8.07 11.76 16.79
N MET A 134 -6.94 12.16 17.36
CA MET A 134 -6.90 12.99 18.57
C MET A 134 -7.06 14.45 18.16
N LYS A 135 -8.07 15.13 18.71
CA LYS A 135 -8.06 16.59 18.70
C LYS A 135 -6.88 17.04 19.58
N PRO A 136 -5.97 17.90 19.10
CA PRO A 136 -4.90 18.42 19.94
C PRO A 136 -5.52 19.06 21.18
N LYS A 137 -5.15 18.59 22.36
CA LYS A 137 -5.54 19.20 23.63
C LYS A 137 -4.75 20.50 23.74
N ILE A 138 -5.41 21.64 23.56
CA ILE A 138 -4.79 22.94 23.83
C ILE A 138 -4.48 22.96 25.33
N VAL A 139 -3.20 22.85 25.68
CA VAL A 139 -2.72 23.12 27.03
C VAL A 139 -2.58 24.64 27.10
N ARG A 140 -3.52 25.30 27.79
CA ARG A 140 -3.39 26.70 28.19
C ARG A 140 -2.76 26.79 29.56
#